data_AF-A0A2S5KDX9-F1
#
_entry.id   AF-A0A2S5KDX9-F1
#
_cell.length_a   1.000
_cell.length_b   1.000
_cell.length_c   1.000
_cell.angle_alpha   90.00
_cell.angle_beta   90.00
_cell.angle_gamma   90.00
#
_symmetry.space_group_name_H-M   'P 1'
#
loop_
_entity.id
_entity.type
_entity.pdbx_description
1 polymer ?
#
loop_
_entity_poly.entity_id
_entity_poly.type
_entity_poly.pdbx_seq_one_letter_code
_entity_poly.pdbx_strand_id
1 'polypeptide(L)'
;MNLEKTVRFHFPKSSRVSDEPRGTSADTLQMSEVMAAIGMAEANAGFGMSAFFGKMGLSQNDKNRAVTALMKLTRARIGKLKLVAELTGRQRARMIYLMALFAYEDYCRTAATPENRCPSCKGRGIVRDVPKIAETHQRVMKTCSRCKGFGFRRVKGEHLRSAIKQIMPELSQASFYRYLFPVFKELIQVCFEEETRANNALKKVSHQNMY
;
A
#
# COMPACT_ATOMS: atom_id res chain seq x y z
N MET A 1 15.24 -13.56 1.44
CA MET A 1 14.45 -13.04 0.29
C MET A 1 13.61 -11.84 0.72
N ASN A 2 13.33 -10.85 -0.16
CA ASN A 2 12.42 -9.71 0.12
C ASN A 2 11.23 -9.72 -0.86
N LEU A 3 10.09 -9.13 -0.47
CA LEU A 3 8.88 -9.07 -1.31
C LEU A 3 9.11 -8.42 -2.69
N GLU A 4 9.84 -7.32 -2.76
CA GLU A 4 10.12 -6.68 -4.06
C GLU A 4 10.88 -7.61 -5.02
N LYS A 5 11.71 -8.51 -4.49
CA LYS A 5 12.45 -9.49 -5.29
C LYS A 5 11.59 -10.67 -5.73
N THR A 6 10.42 -10.91 -5.13
CA THR A 6 9.51 -11.99 -5.56
C THR A 6 8.76 -11.62 -6.83
N VAL A 7 8.52 -10.33 -7.06
CA VAL A 7 7.77 -9.81 -8.23
C VAL A 7 8.29 -10.38 -9.56
N ARG A 8 9.62 -10.47 -9.73
CA ARG A 8 10.24 -11.03 -10.96
C ARG A 8 9.90 -12.50 -11.25
N PHE A 9 9.49 -13.26 -10.23
CA PHE A 9 9.15 -14.68 -10.37
C PHE A 9 7.68 -14.90 -10.77
N HIS A 10 6.86 -13.85 -10.82
CA HIS A 10 5.49 -13.91 -11.35
C HIS A 10 5.44 -13.68 -12.88
N PHE A 11 6.58 -13.41 -13.51
CA PHE A 11 6.69 -13.27 -14.96
C PHE A 11 7.36 -14.50 -15.57
N PRO A 12 6.95 -14.91 -16.79
CA PRO A 12 7.60 -16.03 -17.49
C PRO A 12 9.08 -15.72 -17.70
N LYS A 13 9.94 -16.69 -17.35
CA LYS A 13 11.37 -16.60 -17.63
C LYS A 13 11.59 -16.93 -19.11
N SER A 14 12.48 -16.19 -19.78
CA SER A 14 12.92 -16.54 -21.13
C SER A 14 13.54 -17.94 -21.12
N SER A 15 13.29 -18.71 -22.19
CA SER A 15 13.98 -19.98 -22.41
C SER A 15 15.47 -19.71 -22.53
N ARG A 16 16.27 -20.27 -21.62
CA ARG A 16 17.72 -20.29 -21.77
C ARG A 16 18.06 -21.33 -22.84
N VAL A 17 18.33 -20.88 -24.05
CA VAL A 17 18.95 -21.69 -25.10
C VAL A 17 20.46 -21.51 -24.92
N SER A 18 21.03 -22.28 -24.01
CA SER A 18 22.47 -22.35 -23.75
C SER A 18 22.82 -23.81 -23.56
N ASP A 19 23.93 -24.25 -24.13
CA ASP A 19 24.49 -25.60 -23.93
C ASP A 19 25.24 -25.71 -22.59
N GLU A 20 25.23 -24.63 -21.80
CA GLU A 20 25.71 -24.66 -20.42
C GLU A 20 24.86 -25.66 -19.60
N PRO A 21 25.49 -26.61 -18.90
CA PRO A 21 24.77 -27.48 -17.98
C PRO A 21 24.04 -26.63 -16.94
N ARG A 22 22.83 -27.07 -16.51
CA ARG A 22 22.13 -26.40 -15.40
C ARG A 22 23.08 -26.32 -14.22
N GLY A 23 23.49 -25.10 -13.87
CA GLY A 23 24.35 -24.85 -12.72
C GLY A 23 23.76 -25.53 -11.48
N THR A 24 24.53 -26.44 -10.88
CA THR A 24 24.21 -27.14 -9.63
C THR A 24 24.50 -26.27 -8.40
N SER A 25 24.71 -24.96 -8.58
CA SER A 25 24.97 -24.05 -7.47
C SER A 25 23.79 -24.06 -6.50
N ALA A 26 24.04 -24.56 -5.29
CA ALA A 26 23.08 -24.58 -4.18
C ALA A 26 22.55 -23.17 -3.84
N ASP A 27 23.27 -22.11 -4.23
CA ASP A 27 22.92 -20.71 -3.95
C ASP A 27 21.87 -20.10 -4.89
N THR A 28 21.44 -20.81 -5.94
CA THR A 28 20.38 -20.31 -6.84
C THR A 28 19.00 -20.82 -6.43
N LEU A 29 18.26 -20.00 -5.67
CA LEU A 29 16.85 -20.26 -5.33
C LEU A 29 16.05 -20.63 -6.59
N GLN A 30 15.58 -21.88 -6.63
CA GLN A 30 14.77 -22.39 -7.71
C GLN A 30 13.37 -21.79 -7.67
N MET A 31 12.67 -21.77 -8.81
CA MET A 31 11.34 -21.18 -8.91
C MET A 31 10.32 -21.88 -7.97
N SER A 32 10.48 -23.19 -7.79
CA SER A 32 9.72 -24.00 -6.83
C SER A 32 9.92 -23.55 -5.39
N GLU A 33 11.17 -23.35 -4.96
CA GLU A 33 11.52 -22.91 -3.60
C GLU A 33 10.96 -21.52 -3.30
N VAL A 34 11.02 -20.62 -4.29
CA VAL A 34 10.45 -19.27 -4.17
C VAL A 34 8.94 -19.34 -4.03
N MET A 35 8.25 -20.17 -4.83
CA MET A 35 6.80 -20.33 -4.72
C MET A 35 6.38 -21.01 -3.42
N ALA A 36 7.15 -22.00 -2.94
CA ALA A 36 6.94 -22.61 -1.62
C ALA A 36 7.10 -21.59 -0.49
N ALA A 37 8.15 -20.76 -0.55
CA ALA A 37 8.36 -19.69 0.42
C ALA A 37 7.24 -18.64 0.41
N ILE A 38 6.74 -18.28 -0.78
CA ILE A 38 5.58 -17.39 -0.94
C ILE A 38 4.33 -18.02 -0.30
N GLY A 39 4.03 -19.30 -0.57
CA GLY A 39 2.88 -19.99 0.01
C GLY A 39 2.95 -20.08 1.53
N MET A 40 4.12 -20.38 2.10
CA MET A 40 4.33 -20.37 3.54
C MET A 40 4.21 -18.97 4.17
N ALA A 41 4.73 -17.94 3.49
CA ALA A 41 4.58 -16.56 3.94
C ALA A 41 3.12 -16.10 3.88
N GLU A 42 2.37 -16.51 2.86
CA GLU A 42 0.94 -16.22 2.72
C GLU A 42 0.11 -16.85 3.84
N ALA A 43 0.42 -18.08 4.25
CA ALA A 43 -0.23 -18.72 5.38
C ALA A 43 -0.08 -17.92 6.69
N ASN A 44 1.08 -17.28 6.89
CA ASN A 44 1.40 -16.52 8.10
C ASN A 44 1.01 -15.03 8.05
N ALA A 45 0.98 -14.44 6.86
CA ALA A 45 0.83 -12.99 6.64
C ALA A 45 -0.04 -12.69 5.42
N GLY A 46 -1.16 -13.40 5.27
CA GLY A 46 -2.00 -13.37 4.07
C GLY A 46 -2.54 -11.99 3.69
N PHE A 47 -2.89 -11.14 4.66
CA PHE A 47 -3.33 -9.77 4.35
C PHE A 47 -2.20 -8.93 3.76
N GLY A 48 -1.02 -8.91 4.38
CA GLY A 48 0.14 -8.20 3.87
C GLY A 48 0.59 -8.68 2.48
N MET A 49 0.59 -9.99 2.26
CA MET A 49 0.87 -10.58 0.94
C MET A 49 -0.15 -10.15 -0.11
N SER A 50 -1.46 -10.24 0.22
CA SER A 50 -2.54 -9.81 -0.67
C SER A 50 -2.44 -8.32 -1.00
N ALA A 51 -2.15 -7.49 0.01
CA ALA A 51 -2.02 -6.05 -0.15
C ALA A 51 -0.86 -5.71 -1.10
N PHE A 52 0.30 -6.34 -0.88
CA PHE A 52 1.49 -6.15 -1.69
C PHE A 52 1.31 -6.62 -3.14
N PHE A 53 0.80 -7.84 -3.36
CA PHE A 53 0.61 -8.38 -4.71
C PHE A 53 -0.44 -7.60 -5.50
N GLY A 54 -1.52 -7.16 -4.86
CA GLY A 54 -2.48 -6.26 -5.48
C GLY A 54 -1.86 -4.89 -5.83
N LYS A 55 -1.00 -4.33 -4.95
CA LYS A 55 -0.27 -3.07 -5.18
C LYS A 55 0.69 -3.17 -6.37
N MET A 56 1.34 -4.31 -6.54
CA MET A 56 2.25 -4.58 -7.67
C MET A 56 1.51 -4.95 -8.97
N GLY A 57 0.18 -5.00 -8.95
CA GLY A 57 -0.62 -5.30 -10.14
C GLY A 57 -0.54 -6.77 -10.59
N LEU A 58 -0.12 -7.68 -9.71
CA LEU A 58 0.07 -9.09 -10.02
C LEU A 58 -1.24 -9.89 -9.99
N SER A 59 -2.22 -9.46 -9.19
CA SER A 59 -3.48 -10.20 -8.99
C SER A 59 -4.60 -9.28 -8.53
N GLN A 60 -5.70 -9.25 -9.29
CA GLN A 60 -6.92 -8.54 -8.89
C GLN A 60 -7.64 -9.22 -7.73
N ASN A 61 -7.50 -10.53 -7.61
CA ASN A 61 -8.06 -11.27 -6.48
C ASN A 61 -7.40 -10.83 -5.17
N ASP A 62 -6.07 -10.67 -5.17
CA ASP A 62 -5.33 -10.22 -3.99
C ASP A 62 -5.67 -8.77 -3.60
N LYS A 63 -5.89 -7.89 -4.58
CA LYS A 63 -6.49 -6.57 -4.33
C LYS A 63 -7.85 -6.70 -3.63
N ASN A 64 -8.74 -7.56 -4.12
CA ASN A 64 -10.06 -7.75 -3.52
C ASN A 64 -9.97 -8.33 -2.10
N ARG A 65 -9.06 -9.27 -1.85
CA ARG A 65 -8.78 -9.83 -0.52
C ARG A 65 -8.26 -8.76 0.44
N ALA A 66 -7.33 -7.91 -0.02
CA ALA A 66 -6.79 -6.81 0.77
C ALA A 66 -7.87 -5.79 1.14
N VAL A 67 -8.70 -5.36 0.18
CA VAL A 67 -9.83 -4.45 0.42
C VAL A 67 -10.83 -5.10 1.38
N THR A 68 -11.13 -6.39 1.23
CA THR A 68 -12.04 -7.12 2.13
C THR A 68 -11.51 -7.18 3.56
N ALA A 69 -10.21 -7.39 3.75
CA ALA A 69 -9.57 -7.34 5.07
C ALA A 69 -9.69 -5.95 5.70
N LEU A 70 -9.44 -4.89 4.92
CA LEU A 70 -9.63 -3.51 5.37
C LEU A 70 -11.09 -3.20 5.69
N MET A 71 -12.06 -3.76 4.97
CA MET A 71 -13.48 -3.61 5.28
C MET A 71 -13.83 -4.24 6.63
N LYS A 72 -13.29 -5.42 6.95
CA LYS A 72 -13.47 -6.06 8.27
C LYS A 72 -12.90 -5.20 9.39
N LEU A 73 -11.70 -4.66 9.21
CA LEU A 73 -11.07 -3.74 10.17
C LEU A 73 -11.87 -2.45 10.35
N THR A 74 -12.29 -1.85 9.23
CA THR A 74 -13.12 -0.64 9.23
C THR A 74 -14.39 -0.89 10.06
N ARG A 75 -15.12 -1.98 9.76
CA ARG A 75 -16.34 -2.35 10.49
C ARG A 75 -16.10 -2.45 11.99
N ALA A 76 -14.99 -3.05 12.42
CA ALA A 76 -14.64 -3.17 13.84
C ALA A 76 -14.35 -1.81 14.49
N ARG A 77 -13.74 -0.86 13.78
CA ARG A 77 -13.40 0.49 14.29
C ARG A 77 -14.59 1.43 14.35
N ILE A 78 -15.41 1.48 13.29
CA ILE A 78 -16.52 2.43 13.20
C ILE A 78 -17.85 1.90 13.72
N GLY A 79 -17.96 0.59 14.00
CA GLY A 79 -19.21 -0.06 14.40
C GLY A 79 -19.82 0.46 15.71
N LYS A 80 -19.02 1.09 16.58
CA LYS A 80 -19.48 1.68 17.85
C LYS A 80 -19.92 3.13 17.74
N LEU A 81 -19.72 3.77 16.59
CA LEU A 81 -20.05 5.18 16.42
C LEU A 81 -21.57 5.34 16.22
N LYS A 82 -22.22 6.17 17.05
CA LYS A 82 -23.67 6.45 16.97
C LYS A 82 -24.09 6.89 15.56
N LEU A 83 -23.31 7.79 14.95
CA LEU A 83 -23.54 8.26 13.57
C LEU A 83 -23.59 7.13 12.52
N VAL A 84 -22.91 6.00 12.77
CA VAL A 84 -22.88 4.84 11.88
C VAL A 84 -24.01 3.85 12.19
N ALA A 85 -24.50 3.86 13.43
CA ALA A 85 -25.62 3.03 13.86
C ALA A 85 -26.92 3.43 13.16
N GLU A 86 -27.11 4.73 12.91
CA GLU A 86 -28.28 5.30 12.23
C GLU A 86 -28.36 4.96 10.73
N LEU A 87 -27.26 4.54 10.11
CA LEU A 87 -27.25 4.15 8.70
C LEU A 87 -27.97 2.81 8.45
N THR A 88 -28.66 2.71 7.31
CA THR A 88 -29.16 1.42 6.82
C THR A 88 -28.02 0.44 6.55
N GLY A 89 -28.31 -0.87 6.55
CA GLY A 89 -27.31 -1.91 6.27
C GLY A 89 -26.56 -1.69 4.94
N ARG A 90 -27.29 -1.26 3.90
CA ARG A 90 -26.71 -0.96 2.58
C ARG A 90 -25.81 0.27 2.60
N GLN A 91 -26.25 1.37 3.23
CA GLN A 91 -25.44 2.60 3.37
C GLN A 91 -24.16 2.32 4.17
N ARG A 92 -24.29 1.60 5.29
CA ARG A 92 -23.16 1.22 6.15
C ARG A 92 -22.14 0.38 5.38
N ALA A 93 -22.60 -0.64 4.65
CA ALA A 93 -21.71 -1.47 3.83
C ALA A 93 -20.98 -0.66 2.74
N ARG A 94 -21.69 0.25 2.05
CA ARG A 94 -21.10 1.10 1.01
C ARG A 94 -20.06 2.07 1.59
N MET A 95 -20.32 2.66 2.76
CA MET A 95 -19.37 3.54 3.43
C MET A 95 -18.12 2.79 3.89
N ILE A 96 -18.28 1.59 4.47
CA ILE A 96 -17.16 0.72 4.84
C ILE A 96 -16.30 0.39 3.61
N TYR A 97 -16.94 0.04 2.50
CA TYR A 97 -16.24 -0.24 1.24
C TYR A 97 -15.47 0.99 0.74
N LEU A 98 -16.07 2.19 0.71
CA LEU A 98 -15.39 3.41 0.27
C LEU A 98 -14.18 3.73 1.15
N MET A 99 -14.29 3.62 2.48
CA MET A 99 -13.17 3.85 3.38
C MET A 99 -12.02 2.87 3.11
N ALA A 100 -12.32 1.58 2.96
CA ALA A 100 -11.33 0.56 2.68
C ALA A 100 -10.67 0.76 1.30
N LEU A 101 -11.46 1.06 0.27
CA LEU A 101 -10.97 1.27 -1.09
C LEU A 101 -10.06 2.49 -1.17
N PHE A 102 -10.49 3.64 -0.63
CA PHE A 102 -9.68 4.86 -0.63
C PHE A 102 -8.38 4.66 0.17
N ALA A 103 -8.42 3.90 1.27
CA ALA A 103 -7.23 3.63 2.08
C ALA A 103 -6.24 2.74 1.31
N TYR A 104 -6.75 1.70 0.66
CA TYR A 104 -5.95 0.83 -0.20
C TYR A 104 -5.34 1.59 -1.37
N GLU A 105 -6.10 2.45 -2.04
CA GLU A 105 -5.59 3.28 -3.12
C GLU A 105 -4.51 4.25 -2.63
N ASP A 106 -4.68 4.88 -1.47
CA ASP A 106 -3.65 5.75 -0.90
C ASP A 106 -2.37 4.99 -0.55
N TYR A 107 -2.51 3.76 -0.05
CA TYR A 107 -1.42 2.84 0.19
C TYR A 107 -0.68 2.44 -1.09
N CYS A 108 -1.40 2.16 -2.19
CA CYS A 108 -0.81 1.77 -3.47
C CYS A 108 -0.08 2.91 -4.19
N ARG A 109 -0.36 4.17 -3.85
CA ARG A 109 0.30 5.32 -4.49
C ARG A 109 1.79 5.35 -4.18
N THR A 110 2.59 5.49 -5.23
CA THR A 110 4.04 5.63 -5.12
C THR A 110 4.54 6.71 -6.08
N ALA A 111 5.78 7.18 -5.88
CA ALA A 111 6.45 8.07 -6.83
C ALA A 111 6.88 7.34 -8.12
N ALA A 112 6.92 6.00 -8.11
CA ALA A 112 7.26 5.19 -9.28
C ALA A 112 6.20 5.37 -10.39
N THR A 113 4.91 5.36 -10.03
CA THR A 113 3.80 5.59 -10.95
C THR A 113 3.78 7.04 -11.44
N PRO A 114 3.96 7.31 -12.75
CA PRO A 114 4.05 8.67 -13.29
C PRO A 114 2.85 9.56 -12.94
N GLU A 115 1.64 9.00 -13.00
CA GLU A 115 0.37 9.69 -12.69
C GLU A 115 0.29 10.20 -11.25
N ASN A 116 0.96 9.49 -10.33
CA ASN A 116 0.95 9.81 -8.91
C ASN A 116 2.01 10.85 -8.52
N ARG A 117 3.02 11.06 -9.37
CA ARG A 117 4.15 11.96 -9.06
C ARG A 117 3.65 13.35 -8.71
N CYS A 118 4.28 13.92 -7.70
CA CYS A 118 4.05 15.30 -7.33
C CYS A 118 4.47 16.19 -8.51
N PRO A 119 3.57 17.06 -9.02
CA PRO A 119 3.89 17.90 -10.18
C PRO A 119 5.00 18.92 -9.90
N SER A 120 5.27 19.21 -8.62
CA SER A 120 6.30 20.18 -8.23
C SER A 120 7.69 19.56 -8.13
N CYS A 121 7.84 18.41 -7.46
CA CYS A 121 9.15 17.76 -7.30
C CYS A 121 9.41 16.61 -8.30
N LYS A 122 8.42 16.27 -9.13
CA LYS A 122 8.48 15.18 -10.13
C LYS A 122 8.91 13.82 -9.55
N GLY A 123 8.45 13.49 -8.34
CA GLY A 123 8.81 12.24 -7.66
C GLY A 123 9.95 12.37 -6.64
N ARG A 124 10.75 13.45 -6.68
CA ARG A 124 11.97 13.56 -5.86
C ARG A 124 11.74 13.79 -4.36
N GLY A 125 10.57 14.27 -3.96
CA GLY A 125 10.29 14.66 -2.56
C GLY A 125 10.98 15.96 -2.11
N ILE A 126 12.00 16.43 -2.84
CA ILE A 126 12.76 17.65 -2.55
C ILE A 126 12.71 18.65 -3.72
N VAL A 127 12.84 19.94 -3.38
CA VAL A 127 12.88 21.08 -4.32
C VAL A 127 14.01 22.03 -3.92
N ARG A 128 14.47 22.87 -4.85
CA ARG A 128 15.50 23.88 -4.55
C ARG A 128 14.97 24.90 -3.54
N ASP A 129 15.79 25.24 -2.55
CA ASP A 129 15.46 26.29 -1.60
C ASP A 129 15.92 27.65 -2.13
N VAL A 130 15.12 28.23 -3.04
CA VAL A 130 15.49 29.48 -3.74
C VAL A 130 15.94 30.60 -2.80
N PRO A 131 15.24 30.90 -1.69
CA PRO A 131 15.70 31.91 -0.72
C PRO A 131 17.08 31.60 -0.15
N LYS A 132 17.30 30.38 0.33
CA LYS A 132 18.55 29.99 0.97
C LYS A 132 19.72 29.89 -0.01
N ILE A 133 19.45 29.52 -1.26
CA ILE A 133 20.43 29.55 -2.35
C ILE A 133 20.86 31.00 -2.64
N ALA A 134 19.93 31.95 -2.64
CA ALA A 134 20.24 33.36 -2.86
C ALA A 134 21.11 33.95 -1.74
N GLU A 135 20.91 33.51 -0.50
CA GLU A 135 21.68 33.95 0.67
C GLU A 135 23.08 33.32 0.74
N THR A 136 23.19 32.01 0.47
CA THR A 136 24.44 31.25 0.72
C THR A 136 25.30 31.07 -0.53
N HIS A 137 24.76 31.37 -1.72
CA HIS A 137 25.33 31.00 -3.01
C HIS A 137 25.66 29.51 -3.17
N GLN A 138 25.13 28.65 -2.31
CA GLN A 138 25.32 27.21 -2.32
C GLN A 138 24.05 26.50 -2.79
N ARG A 139 24.21 25.30 -3.38
CA ARG A 139 23.06 24.48 -3.77
C ARG A 139 22.38 23.88 -2.54
N VAL A 140 21.31 24.53 -2.09
CA VAL A 140 20.49 24.07 -0.96
C VAL A 140 19.16 23.50 -1.44
N MET A 141 18.81 22.31 -0.93
CA MET A 141 17.56 21.64 -1.21
C MET A 141 16.68 21.65 0.05
N LYS A 142 15.36 21.75 -0.13
CA LYS A 142 14.38 21.61 0.94
C LYS A 142 13.32 20.58 0.61
N THR A 143 12.63 20.11 1.64
CA THR A 143 11.46 19.24 1.49
C THR A 143 10.39 19.94 0.66
N CYS A 144 9.84 19.22 -0.32
CA CYS A 144 8.75 19.74 -1.15
C CYS A 144 7.51 19.98 -0.29
N SER A 145 7.05 21.23 -0.20
CA SER A 145 5.87 21.61 0.60
C SER A 145 4.57 20.95 0.12
N ARG A 146 4.43 20.70 -1.20
CA ARG A 146 3.24 20.09 -1.79
C ARG A 146 3.07 18.61 -1.43
N CYS A 147 4.14 17.82 -1.50
CA CYS A 147 4.07 16.39 -1.19
C CYS A 147 4.68 16.05 0.17
N LYS A 148 5.12 17.03 0.95
CA LYS A 148 5.74 16.83 2.28
C LYS A 148 6.84 15.76 2.29
N GLY A 149 7.66 15.72 1.24
CA GLY A 149 8.73 14.72 1.10
C GLY A 149 8.36 13.39 0.45
N PHE A 150 7.06 13.05 0.28
CA PHE A 150 6.65 11.75 -0.26
C PHE A 150 6.99 11.54 -1.75
N GLY A 151 7.15 12.61 -2.53
CA GLY A 151 7.37 12.53 -3.97
C GLY A 151 6.10 12.30 -4.80
N PHE A 152 5.00 11.88 -4.19
CA PHE A 152 3.69 11.68 -4.82
C PHE A 152 2.56 12.37 -4.03
N ARG A 153 1.37 12.49 -4.63
CA ARG A 153 0.20 13.04 -3.94
C ARG A 153 -0.57 11.94 -3.22
N ARG A 154 -0.77 12.10 -1.91
CA ARG A 154 -1.72 11.28 -1.14
C ARG A 154 -3.16 11.63 -1.52
N VAL A 155 -4.06 10.68 -1.34
CA VAL A 155 -5.50 10.86 -1.41
C VAL A 155 -5.91 11.91 -0.38
N LYS A 156 -6.52 13.00 -0.84
CA LYS A 156 -7.01 14.06 0.04
C LYS A 156 -8.21 13.52 0.84
N GLY A 157 -8.22 13.77 2.15
CA GLY A 157 -9.37 13.45 3.01
C GLY A 157 -10.69 14.03 2.49
N GLU A 158 -10.62 15.16 1.77
CA GLU A 158 -11.80 15.77 1.13
C GLU A 158 -12.44 14.89 0.06
N HIS A 159 -11.67 14.11 -0.71
CA HIS A 159 -12.27 13.20 -1.71
C HIS A 159 -13.04 12.08 -1.01
N LEU A 160 -12.49 11.52 0.07
CA LEU A 160 -13.19 10.52 0.88
C LEU A 160 -14.45 11.13 1.53
N ARG A 161 -14.33 12.33 2.10
CA ARG A 161 -15.46 13.04 2.71
C ARG A 161 -16.57 13.29 1.71
N SER A 162 -16.23 13.78 0.51
CA SER A 162 -17.18 14.02 -0.58
C SER A 162 -17.93 12.73 -0.96
N ALA A 163 -17.21 11.61 -1.09
CA ALA A 163 -17.82 10.32 -1.40
C ALA A 163 -18.72 9.80 -0.27
N ILE A 164 -18.32 9.95 1.00
CA ILE A 164 -19.15 9.55 2.15
C ILE A 164 -20.37 10.46 2.30
N LYS A 165 -20.26 11.75 1.97
CA LYS A 165 -21.38 12.69 2.04
C LYS A 165 -22.53 12.31 1.09
N GLN A 166 -22.24 11.60 -0.01
CA GLN A 166 -23.28 11.03 -0.88
C GLN A 166 -24.08 9.89 -0.22
N ILE A 167 -23.55 9.30 0.85
CA ILE A 167 -24.19 8.22 1.62
C ILE A 167 -24.87 8.77 2.87
N MET A 168 -24.21 9.73 3.54
CA MET A 168 -24.66 10.40 4.76
C MET A 168 -24.61 11.93 4.54
N PRO A 169 -25.68 12.54 4.01
CA PRO A 169 -25.71 13.97 3.70
C PRO A 169 -25.49 14.88 4.92
N GLU A 170 -26.00 14.46 6.08
CA GLU A 170 -25.90 15.17 7.36
C GLU A 170 -24.49 15.12 7.99
N LEU A 171 -23.52 14.45 7.35
CA LEU A 171 -22.17 14.37 7.87
C LEU A 171 -21.47 15.74 7.82
N SER A 172 -21.33 16.37 8.99
CA SER A 172 -20.54 17.59 9.12
C SER A 172 -19.06 17.35 8.86
N GLN A 173 -18.36 18.40 8.40
CA GLN A 173 -16.90 18.35 8.21
C GLN A 173 -16.18 18.01 9.51
N ALA A 174 -16.62 18.60 10.63
CA ALA A 174 -16.04 18.37 11.94
C ALA A 174 -16.17 16.90 12.36
N SER A 175 -17.36 16.30 12.21
CA SER A 175 -17.59 14.89 12.55
C SER A 175 -16.75 13.95 11.69
N PHE A 176 -16.62 14.23 10.38
CA PHE A 176 -15.75 13.45 9.50
C PHE A 176 -14.30 13.44 9.99
N TYR A 177 -13.72 14.63 10.22
CA TYR A 177 -12.31 14.74 10.63
C TYR A 177 -12.06 14.24 12.05
N ARG A 178 -13.08 14.28 12.92
CA ARG A 178 -13.00 13.79 14.31
C ARG A 178 -13.11 12.27 14.42
N TYR A 179 -13.97 11.64 13.64
CA TYR A 179 -14.31 10.21 13.84
C TYR A 179 -13.89 9.29 12.69
N LEU A 180 -14.08 9.70 11.43
CA LEU A 180 -13.84 8.83 10.28
C LEU A 180 -12.42 8.96 9.72
N PHE A 181 -11.88 10.18 9.67
CA PHE A 181 -10.55 10.44 9.13
C PHE A 181 -9.40 9.79 9.93
N PRO A 182 -9.45 9.69 11.28
CA PRO A 182 -8.45 8.95 12.03
C PRO A 182 -8.45 7.46 11.67
N VAL A 183 -9.64 6.85 11.57
CA VAL A 183 -9.76 5.45 11.14
C VAL A 183 -9.22 5.26 9.72
N PHE A 184 -9.53 6.18 8.81
CA PHE A 184 -8.95 6.14 7.45
C PHE A 184 -7.41 6.15 7.45
N LYS A 185 -6.79 7.00 8.28
CA LYS A 185 -5.32 7.02 8.44
C LYS A 185 -4.79 5.71 9.04
N GLU A 186 -5.49 5.17 10.04
CA GLU A 186 -5.14 3.88 10.65
C GLU A 186 -5.15 2.76 9.60
N LEU A 187 -6.17 2.70 8.74
CA LEU A 187 -6.27 1.69 7.67
C LEU A 187 -5.07 1.74 6.72
N ILE A 188 -4.63 2.95 6.34
CA ILE A 188 -3.44 3.14 5.49
C ILE A 188 -2.19 2.62 6.22
N GLN A 189 -2.04 2.98 7.49
CA GLN A 189 -0.92 2.56 8.31
C GLN A 189 -0.85 1.05 8.46
N VAL A 190 -1.98 0.40 8.73
CA VAL A 190 -2.09 -1.06 8.84
C VAL A 190 -1.67 -1.76 7.55
N CYS A 191 -1.93 -1.19 6.36
CA CYS A 191 -1.43 -1.75 5.11
C CYS A 191 0.11 -1.81 5.06
N PHE A 192 0.79 -0.74 5.50
CA PHE A 192 2.26 -0.70 5.52
C PHE A 192 2.86 -1.62 6.59
N GLU A 193 2.21 -1.71 7.75
CA GLU A 193 2.62 -2.62 8.83
C GLU A 193 2.49 -4.08 8.39
N GLU A 194 1.40 -4.42 7.71
CA GLU A 194 1.16 -5.78 7.25
C GLU A 194 2.02 -6.15 6.03
N GLU A 195 2.30 -5.21 5.12
CA GLU A 195 3.36 -5.39 4.10
C GLU A 195 4.71 -5.70 4.75
N THR A 196 5.06 -4.97 5.82
CA THR A 196 6.30 -5.21 6.57
C THR A 196 6.29 -6.59 7.25
N ARG A 197 5.16 -6.98 7.84
CA ARG A 197 4.96 -8.31 8.44
C ARG A 197 5.10 -9.42 7.41
N ALA A 198 4.51 -9.27 6.23
CA ALA A 198 4.64 -10.21 5.12
C ALA A 198 6.09 -10.32 4.63
N ASN A 199 6.80 -9.20 4.52
CA ASN A 199 8.21 -9.19 4.17
C ASN A 199 9.06 -9.94 5.20
N ASN A 200 8.75 -9.76 6.50
CA ASN A 200 9.45 -10.46 7.58
C ASN A 200 9.10 -11.96 7.61
N ALA A 201 7.85 -12.34 7.34
CA ALA A 201 7.45 -13.74 7.22
C ALA A 201 8.22 -14.43 6.08
N LEU A 202 8.29 -13.79 4.91
CA LEU A 202 9.05 -14.32 3.77
C LEU A 202 10.54 -14.44 4.06
N LYS A 203 11.14 -13.44 4.74
CA LYS A 203 12.54 -13.51 5.18
C LYS A 203 12.78 -14.72 6.07
N LYS A 204 11.95 -14.92 7.10
CA LYS A 204 12.07 -16.04 8.04
C LYS A 204 12.06 -17.38 7.32
N VAL A 205 11.08 -17.61 6.45
CA VAL A 205 10.97 -18.85 5.68
C VAL A 205 12.19 -19.06 4.77
N SER A 206 12.66 -18.00 4.12
CA SER A 206 13.84 -18.09 3.26
C SER A 206 15.16 -18.36 4.01
N HIS A 207 15.23 -18.04 5.30
CA HIS A 207 16.38 -18.36 6.15
C HIS A 207 16.26 -19.74 6.80
N GLN A 208 15.04 -20.23 7.03
CA GLN A 208 14.80 -21.58 7.57
C GLN A 208 15.09 -22.69 6.56
N ASN A 209 14.95 -22.42 5.25
CA ASN A 209 15.29 -23.36 4.18
C ASN A 209 16.80 -23.37 3.81
N MET A 210 17.66 -22.69 4.58
CA MET A 210 19.12 -22.70 4.40
C MET A 210 19.85 -23.65 5.38
N TYR A 211 19.12 -24.48 6.12
CA TYR A 211 19.67 -25.49 7.04
C TYR A 211 19.02 -26.85 6.79
#